data_AF-A0A2D6EUZ5-F1
#
_entry.id   AF-A0A2D6EUZ5-F1
#
_cell.length_a   1.000
_cell.length_b   1.000
_cell.length_c   1.000
_cell.angle_alpha   90.00
_cell.angle_beta   90.00
_cell.angle_gamma   90.00
#
_symmetry.space_group_name_H-M   'P 1'
#
loop_
_entity.id
_entity.type
_entity.pdbx_description
1 polymer ?
#
loop_
_entity_poly.entity_id
_entity_poly.type
_entity_poly.pdbx_seq_one_letter_code
_entity_poly.pdbx_strand_id
1 'polypeptide(L)'
;MSVEGNALEFIREAEQGATLQEVCSHCGLERHTMTKYLESLRSKGSVTFKQVGMSKVWFPTKHPLIEVLKNRDIASGIKSIADTAGNVAIVNKEFKVEWSNKGKPNKACHEIMGHQDKCKNCPAHKAFSTGKSQSVTIKGQKVVAHPLKDEEGNVVSIVEVRK
;
A
#
# COMPACT_ATOMS: atom_id res chain seq x y z
N MET A 1 10.40 1.40 25.25
CA MET A 1 9.60 1.15 24.04
C MET A 1 8.16 1.56 24.34
N SER A 2 7.45 2.25 23.43
CA SER A 2 6.05 2.65 23.67
C SER A 2 5.11 1.46 23.50
N VAL A 3 3.88 1.55 24.05
CA VAL A 3 2.86 0.50 23.89
C VAL A 3 2.51 0.27 22.42
N GLU A 4 2.36 1.36 21.65
CA GLU A 4 2.10 1.27 20.21
C GLU A 4 3.26 0.59 19.45
N GLY A 5 4.51 0.90 19.83
CA GLY A 5 5.69 0.28 19.22
C GLY A 5 5.75 -1.22 19.48
N ASN A 6 5.55 -1.64 20.73
CA ASN A 6 5.56 -3.06 21.11
C ASN A 6 4.43 -3.85 20.43
N ALA A 7 3.22 -3.28 20.38
CA ALA A 7 2.10 -3.91 19.68
C ALA A 7 2.35 -4.04 18.17
N LEU A 8 2.94 -3.02 17.54
CA LEU A 8 3.26 -3.03 16.11
C LEU A 8 4.35 -4.07 15.77
N GLU A 9 5.40 -4.15 16.59
CA GLU A 9 6.48 -5.13 16.43
C GLU A 9 5.93 -6.56 16.49
N PHE A 10 5.15 -6.87 17.52
CA PHE A 10 4.49 -8.17 17.64
C PHE A 10 3.60 -8.51 16.43
N ILE A 11 2.81 -7.54 15.95
CA ILE A 11 1.95 -7.73 14.77
C ILE A 11 2.78 -7.95 13.50
N ARG A 12 3.98 -7.35 13.37
CA ARG A 12 4.87 -7.55 12.21
C ARG A 12 5.44 -8.97 12.17
N GLU A 13 5.74 -9.54 13.32
CA GLU A 13 6.28 -10.91 13.45
C GLU A 13 5.21 -11.98 13.25
N ALA A 14 3.93 -11.66 13.46
CA ALA A 14 2.82 -12.60 13.30
C ALA A 14 2.45 -12.81 11.82
N GLU A 15 3.01 -13.83 11.16
CA GLU A 15 2.76 -14.15 9.74
C GLU A 15 1.26 -14.32 9.40
N GLN A 16 0.48 -14.90 10.31
CA GLN A 16 -0.95 -15.14 10.13
C GLN A 16 -1.83 -13.98 10.61
N GLY A 17 -1.20 -12.90 11.08
CA GLY A 17 -1.84 -11.81 11.81
C GLY A 17 -2.08 -12.17 13.28
N ALA A 18 -2.43 -11.16 14.07
CA ALA A 18 -2.63 -11.30 15.51
C ALA A 18 -4.03 -10.85 15.92
N THR A 19 -4.71 -11.64 16.74
CA THR A 19 -5.97 -11.29 17.38
C THR A 19 -5.76 -10.26 18.48
N LEU A 20 -6.80 -9.54 18.86
CA LEU A 20 -6.75 -8.62 20.01
C LEU A 20 -6.23 -9.32 21.28
N GLN A 21 -6.61 -10.57 21.50
CA GLN A 21 -6.21 -11.32 22.69
C GLN A 21 -4.72 -11.64 22.69
N GLU A 22 -4.14 -12.04 21.56
CA GLU A 22 -2.70 -12.28 21.44
C GLU A 22 -1.90 -11.01 21.69
N VAL A 23 -2.31 -9.88 21.08
CA VAL A 23 -1.64 -8.58 21.31
C VAL A 23 -1.78 -8.14 22.78
N CYS A 24 -2.93 -8.36 23.42
CA CYS A 24 -3.12 -8.06 24.84
C CYS A 24 -2.18 -8.88 25.73
N SER A 25 -2.08 -10.19 25.47
CA SER A 25 -1.20 -11.09 26.21
C SER A 25 0.27 -10.70 26.07
N HIS A 26 0.70 -10.32 24.86
CA HIS A 26 2.07 -9.87 24.61
C HIS A 26 2.39 -8.54 25.32
N CYS A 27 1.48 -7.57 25.26
CA CYS A 27 1.72 -6.24 25.82
C CYS A 27 1.35 -6.13 27.31
N GLY A 28 0.74 -7.14 27.92
CA GLY A 28 0.27 -7.10 29.31
C GLY A 28 -0.83 -6.06 29.56
N LEU A 29 -1.73 -5.86 28.59
CA LEU A 29 -2.77 -4.81 28.66
C LEU A 29 -4.18 -5.37 28.51
N GLU A 30 -5.15 -4.69 29.13
CA GLU A 30 -6.56 -5.01 28.96
C GLU A 30 -7.08 -4.68 27.56
N ARG A 31 -8.10 -5.44 27.13
CA ARG A 31 -8.70 -5.38 25.79
C ARG A 31 -9.18 -3.99 25.40
N HIS A 32 -9.84 -3.26 26.30
CA HIS A 32 -10.35 -1.92 26.01
C HIS A 32 -9.23 -0.92 25.73
N THR A 33 -8.14 -1.00 26.50
CA THR A 33 -6.96 -0.16 26.32
C THR A 33 -6.22 -0.53 25.03
N MET A 34 -5.99 -1.81 24.78
CA MET A 34 -5.32 -2.27 23.56
C MET A 34 -6.12 -1.91 22.30
N THR A 35 -7.46 -1.99 22.35
CA THR A 35 -8.32 -1.58 21.23
C THR A 35 -8.07 -0.11 20.85
N LYS A 36 -7.92 0.80 21.82
CA LYS A 36 -7.62 2.21 21.53
C LYS A 36 -6.27 2.38 20.84
N TYR A 37 -5.24 1.66 21.29
CA TYR A 37 -3.92 1.70 20.67
C TYR A 37 -3.93 1.13 19.25
N LEU A 38 -4.62 0.01 19.02
CA LEU A 38 -4.74 -0.57 17.68
C LEU A 38 -5.55 0.31 16.73
N GLU A 39 -6.60 0.97 17.19
CA GLU A 39 -7.34 1.95 16.37
C GLU A 39 -6.51 3.22 16.09
N SER A 40 -5.66 3.65 17.03
CA SER A 40 -4.68 4.73 16.80
C SER A 40 -3.60 4.34 15.78
N LEU A 41 -3.02 3.14 15.90
CA LEU A 41 -2.10 2.61 14.90
C LEU A 41 -2.77 2.47 13.52
N ARG A 42 -4.06 2.10 13.49
CA ARG A 42 -4.84 2.01 12.26
C ARG A 42 -5.09 3.37 11.64
N SER A 43 -5.42 4.38 12.43
CA SER A 43 -5.63 5.76 11.93
C SER A 43 -4.35 6.36 11.34
N LYS A 44 -3.18 5.98 11.89
CA LYS A 44 -1.85 6.30 11.37
C LYS A 44 -1.46 5.46 10.14
N GLY A 45 -2.25 4.45 9.78
CA GLY A 45 -1.98 3.56 8.66
C GLY A 45 -0.88 2.52 8.93
N SER A 46 -0.49 2.27 10.18
CA SER A 46 0.57 1.30 10.54
C SER A 46 0.05 -0.14 10.61
N VAL A 47 -1.21 -0.34 10.98
CA VAL A 47 -1.87 -1.66 11.02
C VAL A 47 -3.23 -1.61 10.34
N THR A 48 -3.70 -2.77 9.88
CA THR A 48 -5.06 -3.00 9.38
C THR A 48 -5.63 -4.26 10.01
N PHE A 49 -6.90 -4.59 9.77
CA PHE A 49 -7.47 -5.85 10.23
C PHE A 49 -8.40 -6.49 9.21
N LYS A 50 -8.54 -7.81 9.31
CA LYS A 50 -9.59 -8.59 8.63
C LYS A 50 -10.57 -9.13 9.67
N GLN A 51 -11.85 -9.14 9.32
CA GLN A 51 -12.88 -9.78 10.13
C GLN A 51 -12.85 -11.29 9.86
N VAL A 52 -12.62 -12.10 10.90
CA VAL A 52 -12.65 -13.56 10.85
C VAL A 52 -13.66 -14.04 11.90
N GLY A 53 -14.86 -14.42 11.43
CA GLY A 53 -16.00 -14.66 12.32
C GLY A 53 -16.34 -13.39 13.12
N MET A 54 -16.35 -13.50 14.44
CA MET A 54 -16.60 -12.38 15.35
C MET A 54 -15.34 -11.58 15.74
N SER A 55 -14.16 -12.01 15.33
CA SER A 55 -12.89 -11.46 15.79
C SER A 55 -12.21 -10.62 14.70
N LYS A 56 -11.53 -9.55 15.12
CA LYS A 56 -10.56 -8.83 14.28
C LYS A 56 -9.20 -9.51 14.38
N VAL A 57 -8.63 -9.85 13.22
CA VAL A 57 -7.23 -10.29 13.09
C VAL A 57 -6.44 -9.15 12.47
N TRP A 58 -5.46 -8.65 13.21
CA TRP A 58 -4.66 -7.47 12.88
C TRP A 58 -3.41 -7.86 12.11
N PHE A 59 -3.04 -7.03 11.14
CA PHE A 59 -1.90 -7.22 10.26
C PHE A 59 -1.12 -5.92 10.17
N PRO A 60 0.20 -5.97 9.92
CA PRO A 60 0.94 -4.77 9.57
C PRO A 60 0.40 -4.25 8.25
N THR A 61 0.25 -2.93 8.14
CA THR A 61 -0.12 -2.33 6.87
C THR A 61 1.06 -2.46 5.91
N LYS A 62 0.88 -3.25 4.85
CA LYS A 62 1.91 -3.45 3.82
C LYS A 62 2.23 -2.16 3.04
N HIS A 63 1.27 -1.25 2.92
CA HIS A 63 1.42 0.01 2.18
C HIS A 63 0.62 1.16 2.84
N PRO A 64 1.22 1.94 3.76
CA PRO A 64 0.52 3.04 4.46
C PRO A 64 -0.17 4.02 3.50
N LEU A 65 0.50 4.33 2.37
CA LEU A 65 -0.05 5.17 1.30
C LEU A 65 -1.32 4.59 0.65
N ILE A 66 -1.41 3.28 0.45
CA ILE A 66 -2.60 2.65 -0.15
C ILE A 66 -3.78 2.69 0.81
N GLU A 67 -3.56 2.46 2.11
CA GLU A 67 -4.63 2.58 3.10
C GLU A 67 -5.15 4.01 3.22
N VAL A 68 -4.26 5.01 3.20
CA VAL A 68 -4.66 6.42 3.15
C VAL A 68 -5.50 6.71 1.90
N LEU A 69 -5.13 6.15 0.74
CA LEU A 69 -5.89 6.30 -0.50
C LEU A 69 -7.22 5.54 -0.54
N LYS A 70 -7.49 4.65 0.42
CA LYS A 70 -8.84 4.06 0.60
C LYS A 70 -9.79 5.00 1.34
N ASN A 71 -9.29 6.00 2.07
CA ASN A 71 -10.13 7.02 2.68
C ASN A 71 -10.67 7.96 1.60
N ARG A 72 -12.00 8.07 1.45
CA ARG A 72 -12.63 8.82 0.36
C ARG A 72 -12.28 10.31 0.36
N ASP A 73 -12.23 10.95 1.53
CA ASP A 73 -12.01 12.40 1.62
C ASP A 73 -10.58 12.73 1.20
N ILE A 74 -9.61 11.99 1.74
CA ILE A 74 -8.19 12.16 1.40
C ILE A 74 -7.95 11.77 -0.06
N ALA A 75 -8.53 10.66 -0.52
CA ALA A 75 -8.40 10.21 -1.90
C ALA A 75 -8.93 11.24 -2.90
N SER A 76 -9.99 11.98 -2.57
CA SER A 76 -10.53 13.04 -3.43
C SER A 76 -9.54 14.20 -3.60
N GLY A 77 -8.88 14.63 -2.51
CA GLY A 77 -7.85 15.67 -2.54
C GLY A 77 -6.59 15.22 -3.27
N ILE A 78 -6.13 13.98 -3.05
CA ILE A 78 -4.99 13.45 -3.81
C ILE A 78 -5.32 13.29 -5.29
N LYS A 79 -6.56 12.88 -5.61
CA LYS A 79 -7.01 12.78 -7.00
C LYS A 79 -6.96 14.13 -7.71
N SER A 80 -7.43 15.21 -7.09
CA SER A 80 -7.40 16.55 -7.71
C SER A 80 -5.96 17.01 -8.00
N ILE A 81 -5.02 16.75 -7.08
CA ILE A 81 -3.60 17.00 -7.31
C ILE A 81 -3.08 16.13 -8.47
N ALA A 82 -3.37 14.83 -8.45
CA ALA A 82 -2.92 13.89 -9.48
C ALA A 82 -3.47 14.22 -10.88
N ASP A 83 -4.69 14.76 -10.98
CA ASP A 83 -5.30 15.16 -12.24
C ASP A 83 -4.50 16.26 -12.95
N THR A 84 -3.82 17.14 -12.19
CA THR A 84 -2.89 18.15 -12.73
C THR A 84 -1.55 17.55 -13.19
N ALA A 85 -1.16 16.41 -12.62
CA ALA A 85 0.10 15.74 -12.89
C ALA A 85 0.03 14.74 -14.07
N GLY A 86 -1.15 14.47 -14.62
CA GLY A 86 -1.34 13.55 -15.74
C GLY A 86 -2.16 12.32 -15.34
N ASN A 87 -1.80 11.14 -15.89
CA ASN A 87 -2.37 9.86 -15.44
C ASN A 87 -1.43 9.25 -14.40
N VAL A 88 -1.92 9.15 -13.16
CA VAL A 88 -1.20 8.59 -12.03
C VAL A 88 -1.84 7.27 -11.62
N ALA A 89 -1.02 6.25 -11.43
CA ALA A 89 -1.45 4.95 -10.92
C ALA A 89 -0.45 4.43 -9.89
N ILE A 90 -0.94 3.71 -8.88
CA ILE A 90 -0.10 2.95 -7.98
C ILE A 90 -0.25 1.48 -8.31
N VAL A 91 0.89 0.82 -8.51
CA VAL A 91 0.98 -0.56 -9.01
C VAL A 91 1.76 -1.40 -8.00
N ASN A 92 1.24 -2.58 -7.67
CA ASN A 92 1.91 -3.50 -6.74
C ASN A 92 2.90 -4.45 -7.46
N LYS A 93 3.57 -5.32 -6.68
CA LYS A 93 4.57 -6.28 -7.21
C LYS A 93 3.98 -7.28 -8.22
N GLU A 94 2.68 -7.56 -8.14
CA GLU A 94 1.96 -8.38 -9.11
C GLU A 94 1.49 -7.59 -10.35
N PHE A 95 1.88 -6.33 -10.48
CA PHE A 95 1.50 -5.42 -11.56
C PHE A 95 0.02 -5.06 -11.60
N LYS A 96 -0.70 -5.23 -10.48
CA LYS A 96 -2.09 -4.79 -10.32
C LYS A 96 -2.14 -3.33 -9.92
N VAL A 97 -3.05 -2.58 -10.52
CA VAL A 97 -3.32 -1.18 -10.16
C VAL A 97 -4.11 -1.15 -8.86
N GLU A 98 -3.50 -0.70 -7.78
CA GLU A 98 -4.15 -0.55 -6.46
C GLU A 98 -4.96 0.74 -6.38
N TRP A 99 -4.51 1.78 -7.08
CA TRP A 99 -5.18 3.09 -7.15
C TRP A 99 -4.86 3.80 -8.46
N SER A 100 -5.77 4.61 -8.99
CA SER A 100 -5.51 5.52 -10.11
C SER A 100 -6.48 6.68 -10.12
N ASN A 101 -6.04 7.86 -10.58
CA ASN A 101 -6.92 9.01 -10.78
C ASN A 101 -7.80 8.90 -12.04
N LYS A 102 -7.34 8.20 -13.08
CA LYS A 102 -8.03 8.07 -14.38
C LYS A 102 -8.36 6.62 -14.78
N GLY A 103 -7.86 5.63 -14.04
CA GLY A 103 -7.97 4.21 -14.37
C GLY A 103 -8.96 3.45 -13.49
N LYS A 104 -9.14 2.16 -13.82
CA LYS A 104 -9.89 1.21 -13.00
C LYS A 104 -8.93 0.44 -12.09
N PRO A 105 -9.08 0.51 -10.75
CA PRO A 105 -8.27 -0.30 -9.83
C PRO A 105 -8.58 -1.79 -9.97
N ASN A 106 -7.74 -2.64 -9.38
CA ASN A 106 -7.80 -4.10 -9.34
C ASN A 106 -7.66 -4.84 -10.68
N LYS A 107 -7.12 -4.18 -11.71
CA LYS A 107 -6.71 -4.83 -12.97
C LYS A 107 -5.22 -4.77 -13.15
N ALA A 108 -4.66 -5.74 -13.90
CA ALA A 108 -3.24 -5.68 -14.21
C ALA A 108 -2.97 -4.55 -15.21
N CYS A 109 -1.81 -3.88 -15.06
CA CYS A 109 -1.52 -2.68 -15.85
C CYS A 109 -1.46 -2.97 -17.37
N HIS A 110 -1.04 -4.17 -17.77
CA HIS A 110 -0.99 -4.59 -19.18
C HIS A 110 -2.40 -4.82 -19.74
N GLU A 111 -3.33 -5.38 -18.96
CA GLU A 111 -4.73 -5.56 -19.35
C GLU A 111 -5.43 -4.22 -19.58
N ILE A 112 -5.19 -3.24 -18.71
CA ILE A 112 -5.72 -1.88 -18.85
C ILE A 112 -5.23 -1.25 -20.17
N MET A 113 -4.03 -1.61 -20.60
CA MET A 113 -3.41 -1.14 -21.84
C MET A 113 -3.77 -2.00 -23.06
N GLY A 114 -4.60 -3.04 -22.89
CA GLY A 114 -5.00 -3.94 -23.97
C GLY A 114 -3.90 -4.90 -24.44
N HIS A 115 -2.88 -5.14 -23.61
CA HIS A 115 -1.83 -6.13 -23.86
C HIS A 115 -2.16 -7.45 -23.16
N GLN A 116 -1.84 -8.57 -23.80
CA GLN A 116 -1.93 -9.90 -23.17
C GLN A 116 -0.82 -10.14 -22.15
N ASP A 117 0.36 -9.56 -22.39
CA ASP A 117 1.55 -9.75 -21.55
C ASP A 117 2.12 -8.43 -21.04
N LYS A 118 2.98 -8.53 -20.02
CA LYS A 118 3.78 -7.41 -19.51
C LYS A 118 4.63 -6.79 -20.62
N CYS A 119 4.75 -5.46 -20.61
CA CYS A 119 5.58 -4.75 -21.58
C CYS A 119 7.05 -5.21 -21.48
N LYS A 120 7.70 -5.51 -22.62
CA LYS A 120 9.14 -5.87 -22.68
C LYS A 120 10.05 -4.87 -21.96
N ASN A 121 9.73 -3.58 -22.04
CA ASN A 121 10.45 -2.49 -21.38
C ASN A 121 9.60 -1.81 -20.28
N CYS A 122 8.94 -2.61 -19.44
CA CYS A 122 8.11 -2.11 -18.35
C CYS A 122 8.94 -1.28 -17.33
N PRO A 123 8.67 0.02 -17.16
CA PRO A 123 9.40 0.86 -16.20
C PRO A 123 9.11 0.45 -14.76
N ALA A 124 7.89 0.03 -14.43
CA ALA A 124 7.56 -0.50 -13.10
C ALA A 124 8.37 -1.76 -12.76
N HIS A 125 8.54 -2.69 -13.71
CA HIS A 125 9.34 -3.90 -13.48
C HIS A 125 10.80 -3.55 -13.15
N LYS A 126 11.39 -2.64 -13.94
CA LYS A 126 12.75 -2.15 -13.69
C LYS A 126 12.84 -1.41 -12.34
N ALA A 127 11.84 -0.62 -11.98
CA ALA A 127 11.82 0.12 -10.72
C ALA A 127 11.72 -0.82 -9.50
N PHE A 128 10.90 -1.87 -9.58
CA PHE A 128 10.84 -2.92 -8.57
C PHE A 128 12.18 -3.64 -8.40
N SER A 129 12.84 -3.96 -9.51
CA SER A 129 14.11 -4.70 -9.49
C SER A 129 15.28 -3.85 -9.01
N THR A 130 15.31 -2.56 -9.33
CA THR A 130 16.45 -1.67 -9.04
C THR A 130 16.28 -0.85 -7.77
N GLY A 131 15.06 -0.70 -7.26
CA GLY A 131 14.76 0.23 -6.17
C GLY A 131 14.97 1.71 -6.51
N LYS A 132 15.12 2.03 -7.80
CA LYS A 132 15.36 3.38 -8.32
C LYS A 132 14.27 3.78 -9.31
N SER A 133 14.03 5.08 -9.45
CA SER A 133 13.07 5.60 -10.41
C SER A 133 13.50 5.29 -11.85
N GLN A 134 12.52 5.00 -12.69
CA GLN A 134 12.73 4.65 -14.10
C GLN A 134 11.88 5.56 -14.97
N SER A 135 12.41 5.95 -16.13
CA SER A 135 11.67 6.75 -17.12
C SER A 135 11.82 6.11 -18.49
N VAL A 136 10.71 5.95 -19.19
CA VAL A 136 10.69 5.45 -20.58
C VAL A 136 9.67 6.26 -21.38
N THR A 137 9.91 6.38 -22.68
CA THR A 137 8.92 6.93 -23.60
C THR A 137 8.22 5.78 -24.33
N ILE A 138 6.90 5.70 -24.21
CA ILE A 138 6.07 4.68 -24.84
C ILE A 138 5.06 5.40 -25.74
N LYS A 139 5.11 5.16 -27.05
CA LYS A 139 4.19 5.78 -28.04
C LYS A 139 4.12 7.32 -27.91
N GLY A 140 5.26 7.97 -27.67
CA GLY A 140 5.35 9.43 -27.51
C GLY A 140 4.97 9.96 -26.12
N GLN A 141 4.44 9.12 -25.23
CA GLN A 141 4.14 9.50 -23.84
C GLN A 141 5.30 9.15 -22.92
N LYS A 142 5.64 10.06 -22.01
CA LYS A 142 6.67 9.82 -20.99
C LYS A 142 6.01 9.12 -19.81
N VAL A 143 6.52 7.94 -19.49
CA VAL A 143 6.12 7.15 -18.32
C VAL A 143 7.26 7.15 -17.32
N VAL A 144 6.97 7.65 -16.12
CA VAL A 144 7.92 7.66 -15.00
C VAL A 144 7.39 6.76 -13.90
N ALA A 145 8.22 5.82 -13.45
CA ALA A 145 7.92 4.88 -12.38
C ALA A 145 8.79 5.22 -11.15
N HIS A 146 8.15 5.61 -10.05
CA HIS A 146 8.80 5.91 -8.79
C HIS A 146 8.53 4.80 -7.76
N PRO A 147 9.57 4.16 -7.19
CA PRO A 147 9.37 3.15 -6.16
C PRO A 147 8.91 3.77 -4.85
N LEU A 148 7.85 3.22 -4.29
CA LEU A 148 7.43 3.41 -2.90
C LEU A 148 8.08 2.32 -2.05
N LYS A 149 8.73 2.74 -0.97
CA LYS A 149 9.41 1.85 -0.05
C LYS A 149 8.70 1.79 1.30
N ASP A 150 8.80 0.65 1.97
CA ASP A 150 8.44 0.54 3.38
C ASP A 150 9.55 1.11 4.28
N GLU A 151 9.35 1.04 5.60
CA GLU A 151 10.30 1.50 6.62
C GLU A 151 11.64 0.73 6.57
N GLU A 152 11.62 -0.51 6.07
CA GLU A 152 12.80 -1.37 5.90
C GLU A 152 13.56 -1.08 4.59
N GLY A 153 13.01 -0.19 3.75
CA GLY A 153 13.61 0.19 2.47
C GLY A 153 13.29 -0.76 1.31
N ASN A 154 12.44 -1.78 1.53
CA ASN A 154 11.99 -2.67 0.48
C ASN A 154 11.05 -1.92 -0.45
N VAL A 155 11.16 -2.13 -1.77
CA VAL A 155 10.17 -1.59 -2.71
C VAL A 155 8.88 -2.38 -2.55
N VAL A 156 7.79 -1.69 -2.24
CA VAL A 156 6.49 -2.30 -1.95
C VAL A 156 5.49 -2.05 -3.08
N SER A 157 5.45 -0.83 -3.63
CA SER A 157 4.63 -0.47 -4.80
C SER A 157 5.36 0.54 -5.69
N ILE A 158 4.84 0.82 -6.88
CA ILE A 158 5.36 1.84 -7.81
C ILE A 158 4.28 2.88 -8.06
N VAL A 159 4.61 4.16 -7.96
CA VAL A 159 3.81 5.25 -8.52
C VAL A 159 4.23 5.43 -9.98
N GLU A 160 3.33 5.13 -10.92
CA GLU A 160 3.50 5.46 -12.32
C GLU A 160 2.82 6.79 -12.64
N VAL A 161 3.55 7.71 -13.25
CA VAL A 161 3.04 8.97 -13.80
C VAL A 161 3.22 8.95 -15.31
N ARG A 162 2.15 9.21 -16.05
CA ARG A 162 2.14 9.25 -17.52
C ARG A 162 1.71 10.63 -18.00
N LYS A 163 2.56 11.24 -18.82
CA LYS A 163 2.35 12.53 -19.46
C LYS A 163 2.52 12.40 -20.97
#